data_AF-A0A8J4U756-F1
#
_entry.id   AF-A0A8J4U756-F1
#
_cell.length_a   1.000
_cell.length_b   1.000
_cell.length_c   1.000
_cell.angle_alpha   90.00
_cell.angle_beta   90.00
_cell.angle_gamma   90.00
#
_symmetry.space_group_name_H-M   'P 1'
#
loop_
_entity.id
_entity.type
_entity.pdbx_description
1 polymer ?
#
loop_
_entity_poly.entity_id
_entity_poly.type
_entity_poly.pdbx_seq_one_letter_code
_entity_poly.pdbx_strand_id
1 'polypeptide(L)'
;IIIMKVWIVCILLCAAFTLRTTTATAIETDPEQDQKIPGETTELAVEEVIEADEDQWEAPKLHADAEDKNNDCPFGWIKYGTRCFRLMRTSLSWVSAEAQCVVLQARLASVRNVEENDFLLGLLDMADVYAAWIGGYFFQ
;
A
#
# COMPACT_ATOMS: atom_id res chain seq x y z
N ILE A 1 -25.51 -40.46 -12.73
CA ILE A 1 -25.00 -40.69 -14.11
C ILE A 1 -24.40 -39.42 -14.72
N ILE A 2 -25.07 -38.26 -14.64
CA ILE A 2 -24.56 -36.98 -15.20
C ILE A 2 -23.32 -36.48 -14.44
N ILE A 3 -23.32 -36.51 -13.11
CA ILE A 3 -22.20 -36.07 -12.26
C ILE A 3 -20.92 -36.89 -12.53
N MET A 4 -21.06 -38.20 -12.74
CA MET A 4 -19.95 -39.11 -13.04
C MET A 4 -19.31 -38.83 -14.40
N LYS A 5 -20.10 -38.37 -15.38
CA LYS A 5 -19.60 -37.98 -16.71
C LYS A 5 -18.86 -36.64 -16.66
N VAL A 6 -19.32 -35.69 -15.84
CA VAL A 6 -18.64 -34.40 -15.63
C VAL A 6 -17.27 -34.61 -14.98
N TRP A 7 -17.18 -35.46 -13.96
CA TRP A 7 -15.91 -35.81 -13.32
C TRP A 7 -14.91 -36.46 -14.28
N ILE A 8 -15.38 -37.39 -15.11
CA ILE A 8 -14.53 -38.05 -16.12
C ILE A 8 -14.05 -37.03 -17.18
N VAL A 9 -14.92 -36.13 -17.64
CA VAL A 9 -14.54 -35.07 -18.59
C VAL A 9 -13.53 -34.10 -17.96
N CYS A 10 -13.71 -33.69 -16.70
CA CYS A 10 -12.74 -32.84 -16.00
C CYS A 10 -11.37 -33.51 -15.87
N ILE A 11 -11.32 -34.79 -15.49
CA ILE A 11 -10.06 -35.54 -15.38
C ILE A 11 -9.36 -35.68 -16.74
N LEU A 12 -10.12 -35.96 -17.81
CA LEU A 12 -9.57 -36.06 -19.17
C LEU A 12 -9.06 -34.70 -19.70
N LEU A 13 -9.74 -33.60 -19.38
CA LEU A 13 -9.29 -32.24 -19.71
C LEU A 13 -8.03 -31.85 -18.93
N CYS A 14 -7.96 -32.20 -17.64
CA CYS A 14 -6.76 -32.00 -16.83
C CYS A 14 -5.56 -32.81 -17.34
N ALA A 15 -5.77 -34.07 -17.73
CA ALA A 15 -4.72 -34.92 -18.30
C ALA A 15 -4.19 -34.35 -19.63
N ALA A 16 -5.06 -33.81 -20.48
CA ALA A 16 -4.67 -33.18 -21.75
C ALA A 16 -3.84 -31.89 -21.56
N PHE A 17 -4.03 -31.16 -20.47
CA PHE A 17 -3.27 -29.93 -20.17
C PHE A 17 -1.85 -30.19 -19.66
N THR A 18 -1.55 -31.39 -19.17
CA THR A 18 -0.20 -31.75 -18.67
C THR A 18 0.77 -32.21 -19.75
N LEU A 19 0.33 -32.36 -21.01
CA LEU A 19 1.16 -32.86 -22.12
C LEU A 19 1.77 -31.77 -23.01
N ARG A 20 1.74 -30.50 -22.59
CA ARG A 20 2.47 -29.41 -23.25
C ARG A 20 3.17 -28.53 -22.23
N THR A 21 4.43 -28.84 -21.92
CA THR A 21 5.55 -27.90 -21.70
C THR A 21 6.76 -28.66 -21.16
N THR A 22 7.54 -29.26 -22.05
CA THR A 22 8.98 -29.46 -21.81
C THR A 22 9.72 -28.53 -22.75
N THR A 23 10.30 -27.46 -22.21
CA THR A 23 11.61 -26.95 -22.62
C THR A 23 12.18 -26.21 -21.43
N ALA A 24 13.27 -26.76 -20.91
CA ALA A 24 14.12 -26.15 -19.92
C ALA A 24 14.76 -24.89 -20.51
N THR A 25 14.76 -23.80 -19.73
CA THR A 25 15.84 -22.81 -19.81
C THR A 25 16.30 -22.57 -18.38
N ALA A 26 17.56 -22.94 -18.13
CA ALA A 26 18.31 -22.53 -16.96
C ALA A 26 18.64 -21.04 -17.11
N ILE A 27 18.43 -20.26 -16.05
CA ILE A 27 19.01 -18.93 -15.89
C ILE A 27 19.89 -19.03 -14.64
N GLU A 28 21.19 -19.16 -14.89
CA GLU A 28 22.24 -18.99 -13.89
C GLU A 28 22.69 -17.51 -13.87
N THR A 29 23.02 -17.05 -12.66
CA THR A 29 24.08 -16.06 -12.30
C THR A 29 23.91 -14.61 -12.78
N ASP A 30 24.19 -13.53 -12.05
CA ASP A 30 24.76 -13.20 -10.72
C ASP A 30 24.66 -11.64 -10.61
N PRO A 31 25.40 -10.90 -9.74
CA PRO A 31 24.98 -10.25 -8.50
C PRO A 31 24.77 -8.72 -8.55
N GLU A 32 24.23 -8.25 -7.41
CA GLU A 32 24.38 -6.93 -6.77
C GLU A 32 25.69 -6.16 -7.09
N GLN A 33 25.57 -4.86 -7.39
CA GLN A 33 26.72 -3.95 -7.35
C GLN A 33 26.34 -2.60 -6.73
N ASP A 34 26.74 -2.47 -5.46
CA ASP A 34 26.87 -1.24 -4.69
C ASP A 34 27.76 -0.21 -5.40
N GLN A 35 27.33 1.05 -5.42
CA GLN A 35 28.25 2.17 -5.45
C GLN A 35 27.92 3.21 -4.38
N LYS A 36 28.71 3.07 -3.32
CA LYS A 36 28.97 4.01 -2.23
C LYS A 36 29.60 5.30 -2.78
N ILE A 37 29.00 6.45 -2.47
CA ILE A 37 29.63 7.76 -2.72
C ILE A 37 30.70 8.00 -1.65
N PRO A 38 31.96 8.32 -2.02
CA PRO A 38 32.98 8.74 -1.08
C PRO A 38 32.63 10.11 -0.49
N GLY A 39 32.60 10.18 0.83
CA GLY A 39 32.64 11.46 1.54
C GLY A 39 34.01 12.09 1.35
N GLU A 40 34.03 13.34 0.90
CA GLU A 40 35.20 14.20 0.98
C GLU A 40 34.83 15.44 1.79
N THR A 41 35.48 15.50 2.96
CA THR A 41 35.58 16.63 3.88
C THR A 41 36.29 17.81 3.22
N THR A 42 35.69 19.00 3.27
CA THR A 42 36.45 20.25 3.31
C THR A 42 35.89 21.13 4.43
N GLU A 43 36.59 21.06 5.56
CA GLU A 43 36.50 21.97 6.69
C GLU A 43 37.29 23.22 6.33
N LEU A 44 36.61 24.34 6.14
CA LEU A 44 37.22 25.68 6.14
C LEU A 44 36.21 26.61 6.81
N ALA A 45 36.36 26.74 8.12
CA ALA A 45 35.78 27.82 8.89
C ALA A 45 36.42 29.13 8.45
N VAL A 46 35.60 30.12 8.09
CA VAL A 46 35.94 31.52 8.36
C VAL A 46 34.70 32.19 8.92
N GLU A 47 34.86 32.58 10.17
CA GLU A 47 33.93 33.26 11.05
C GLU A 47 33.72 34.71 10.55
N GLU A 48 32.48 35.08 10.26
CA GLU A 48 32.06 36.48 10.33
C GLU A 48 30.67 36.56 10.96
N VAL A 49 30.69 37.15 12.15
CA VAL A 49 29.58 37.31 13.07
C VAL A 49 28.65 38.39 12.50
N ILE A 50 27.42 38.01 12.15
CA ILE A 50 26.30 38.96 12.01
C ILE A 50 25.34 38.66 13.15
N GLU A 51 25.30 39.56 14.13
CA GLU A 51 24.29 39.58 15.19
C GLU A 51 22.91 39.84 14.57
N ALA A 52 22.07 38.82 14.49
CA ALA A 52 20.63 38.97 14.32
C ALA A 52 19.94 37.65 14.74
N ASP A 53 19.09 37.75 15.76
CA ASP A 53 17.90 36.92 16.05
C ASP A 53 17.95 35.38 15.91
N GLU A 54 18.21 34.70 17.05
CA GLU A 54 17.72 33.35 17.33
C GLU A 54 16.18 33.28 17.23
N ASP A 55 15.70 32.14 16.71
CA ASP A 55 14.35 31.56 16.87
C ASP A 55 13.24 31.93 15.87
N GLN A 56 13.33 31.51 14.60
CA GLN A 56 12.16 30.86 13.93
C GLN A 56 12.52 30.15 12.61
N TRP A 57 12.81 28.85 12.65
CA TRP A 57 12.62 27.98 11.48
C TRP A 57 11.15 27.55 11.47
N GLU A 58 10.22 28.43 11.12
CA GLU A 58 8.89 27.94 10.77
C GLU A 58 8.92 27.45 9.32
N ALA A 59 9.03 26.13 9.18
CA ALA A 59 8.71 25.45 7.94
C ALA A 59 7.35 25.96 7.44
N PRO A 60 7.19 26.23 6.13
CA PRO A 60 5.89 26.59 5.58
C PRO A 60 4.88 25.52 5.96
N LYS A 61 3.95 25.87 6.86
CA LYS A 61 2.76 25.08 7.12
C LYS A 61 2.00 25.10 5.80
N LEU A 62 2.23 24.09 4.96
CA LEU A 62 1.26 23.72 3.94
C LEU A 62 0.05 23.32 4.75
N HIS A 63 -0.84 24.28 4.97
CA HIS A 63 -2.11 24.08 5.61
C HIS A 63 -2.84 23.05 4.75
N ALA A 64 -2.65 21.78 5.10
CA ALA A 64 -3.63 20.74 4.88
C ALA A 64 -4.88 21.29 5.55
N ASP A 65 -5.74 21.84 4.70
CA ASP A 65 -7.18 21.93 4.86
C ASP A 65 -7.65 21.73 6.30
N ALA A 66 -7.82 22.88 6.97
CA ALA A 66 -8.71 23.16 8.08
C ALA A 66 -9.04 21.98 9.01
N GLU A 67 -8.68 22.13 10.29
CA GLU A 67 -9.45 21.55 11.38
C GLU A 67 -10.93 21.90 11.19
N ASP A 68 -11.68 21.00 10.57
CA ASP A 68 -13.13 20.98 10.71
C ASP A 68 -13.38 20.56 12.16
N LYS A 69 -13.88 21.51 12.95
CA LYS A 69 -14.33 21.27 14.33
C LYS A 69 -15.57 20.38 14.37
N ASN A 70 -16.09 19.93 13.24
CA ASN A 70 -16.97 18.79 13.16
C ASN A 70 -16.12 17.53 13.12
N ASN A 71 -16.43 16.56 13.96
CA ASN A 71 -15.76 15.25 14.03
C ASN A 71 -16.00 14.40 12.76
N ASP A 72 -16.15 15.02 11.60
CA ASP A 72 -16.58 14.42 10.36
C ASP A 72 -15.37 14.16 9.46
N CYS A 73 -15.49 13.12 8.65
CA CYS A 73 -14.40 12.70 7.78
C CYS A 73 -14.27 13.65 6.58
N PRO A 74 -13.05 13.80 6.02
CA PRO A 74 -12.87 14.59 4.79
C PRO A 74 -13.77 14.10 3.66
N PHE A 75 -14.02 14.94 2.66
CA PHE A 75 -14.91 14.59 1.55
C PHE A 75 -14.48 13.28 0.85
N GLY A 76 -15.44 12.38 0.66
CA GLY A 76 -15.20 11.06 0.05
C GLY A 76 -14.62 10.01 0.99
N TRP A 77 -14.54 10.28 2.29
CA TRP A 77 -14.21 9.32 3.33
C TRP A 77 -15.46 8.96 4.15
N ILE A 78 -15.51 7.73 4.63
CA ILE A 78 -16.63 7.17 5.39
C ILE A 78 -16.18 6.96 6.83
N LYS A 79 -16.93 7.50 7.77
CA LYS A 79 -16.63 7.43 9.19
C LYS A 79 -17.05 6.09 9.77
N TYR A 80 -16.16 5.48 10.56
CA TYR A 80 -16.48 4.37 11.44
C TYR A 80 -15.74 4.53 12.77
N GLY A 81 -16.53 4.69 13.84
CA GLY A 81 -16.01 5.08 15.16
C GLY A 81 -15.29 6.43 15.11
N THR A 82 -14.01 6.43 15.50
CA THR A 82 -13.13 7.60 15.50
C THR A 82 -12.22 7.70 14.28
N ARG A 83 -12.42 6.83 13.28
CA ARG A 83 -11.56 6.73 12.09
C ARG A 83 -12.35 6.96 10.81
N CYS A 84 -11.62 7.33 9.78
CA CYS A 84 -12.13 7.56 8.44
C CYS A 84 -11.53 6.55 7.47
N PHE A 85 -12.36 6.00 6.59
CA PHE A 85 -11.97 4.97 5.64
C PHE A 85 -12.38 5.37 4.23
N ARG A 86 -11.58 4.99 3.24
CA ARG A 86 -11.87 5.24 1.83
C ARG A 86 -11.43 4.05 0.99
N LEU A 87 -12.37 3.50 0.23
CA LEU A 87 -12.08 2.44 -0.72
C LEU A 87 -11.53 3.04 -2.01
N MET A 88 -10.36 2.55 -2.44
CA MET A 88 -9.79 2.89 -3.74
C MET A 88 -10.05 1.74 -4.71
N ARG A 89 -10.71 2.03 -5.83
CA ARG A 89 -11.07 1.02 -6.86
C ARG A 89 -9.97 0.78 -7.90
N THR A 90 -8.87 1.52 -7.81
CA THR A 90 -7.73 1.37 -8.70
C THR A 90 -6.96 0.10 -8.34
N SER A 91 -6.76 -0.78 -9.32
CA SER A 91 -5.93 -1.98 -9.14
C SER A 91 -4.45 -1.58 -9.07
N LEU A 92 -3.82 -1.83 -7.93
CA LEU A 92 -2.42 -1.52 -7.65
C LEU A 92 -1.75 -2.70 -6.95
N SER A 93 -0.42 -2.76 -6.99
CA SER A 93 0.33 -3.61 -6.06
C SER A 93 0.16 -3.10 -4.63
N TRP A 94 0.40 -3.95 -3.64
CA TRP A 94 0.28 -3.55 -2.23
C TRP A 94 1.16 -2.33 -1.89
N VAL A 95 2.42 -2.33 -2.36
CA VAL A 95 3.37 -1.22 -2.13
C VAL A 95 2.89 0.08 -2.78
N SER A 96 2.40 0.01 -4.02
CA SER A 96 1.85 1.18 -4.70
C SER A 96 0.57 1.69 -4.04
N ALA A 97 -0.27 0.80 -3.51
CA ALA A 97 -1.48 1.16 -2.80
C ALA A 97 -1.16 1.89 -1.47
N GLU A 98 -0.20 1.41 -0.68
CA GLU A 98 0.28 2.11 0.52
C GLU A 98 0.85 3.48 0.17
N ALA A 99 1.68 3.57 -0.87
CA ALA A 99 2.22 4.86 -1.33
C ALA A 99 1.10 5.84 -1.73
N GLN A 100 0.04 5.36 -2.39
CA GLN A 100 -1.11 6.19 -2.73
C GLN A 100 -1.88 6.65 -1.49
N CYS A 101 -2.06 5.79 -0.48
CA CYS A 101 -2.66 6.20 0.79
C CYS A 101 -1.82 7.28 1.49
N VAL A 102 -0.49 7.17 1.47
CA VAL A 102 0.42 8.16 2.07
C VAL A 102 0.30 9.53 1.40
N VAL A 103 0.14 9.59 0.07
CA VAL A 103 -0.12 10.84 -0.66
C VAL A 103 -1.41 11.52 -0.19
N LEU A 104 -2.41 10.73 0.22
CA LEU A 104 -3.67 11.20 0.80
C LEU A 104 -3.58 11.44 2.33
N GLN A 105 -2.37 11.51 2.89
CA GLN A 105 -2.12 11.65 4.33
C GLN A 105 -2.78 10.55 5.17
N ALA A 106 -2.87 9.33 4.61
CA ALA A 106 -3.46 8.15 5.22
C ALA A 106 -2.55 6.93 5.10
N ARG A 107 -3.04 5.76 5.53
CA ARG A 107 -2.37 4.46 5.39
C ARG A 107 -3.38 3.39 5.01
N LEU A 108 -2.93 2.27 4.46
CA LEU A 108 -3.79 1.10 4.26
C LEU A 108 -4.50 0.73 5.56
N ALA A 109 -5.78 0.37 5.44
CA ALA A 109 -6.63 0.14 6.59
C ALA A 109 -6.10 -1.02 7.45
N SER A 110 -5.78 -0.75 8.71
CA SER A 110 -5.55 -1.79 9.71
C SER A 110 -6.89 -2.14 10.38
N VAL A 111 -7.14 -3.45 10.56
CA VAL A 111 -8.34 -3.97 11.23
C VAL A 111 -8.07 -4.10 12.73
N ARG A 112 -8.89 -3.46 13.57
CA ARG A 112 -8.71 -3.45 15.04
C ARG A 112 -9.62 -4.41 15.81
N ASN A 113 -10.77 -4.77 15.25
CA ASN A 113 -11.73 -5.68 15.87
C ASN A 113 -12.65 -6.27 14.78
N VAL A 114 -13.54 -7.17 15.20
CA VAL A 114 -14.46 -7.89 14.29
C VAL A 114 -15.48 -6.92 13.68
N GLU A 115 -15.96 -5.96 14.45
CA GLU A 115 -16.98 -5.01 13.98
C GLU A 115 -16.41 -4.06 12.91
N GLU A 116 -15.15 -3.64 13.04
CA GLU A 116 -14.44 -2.85 12.04
C GLU A 116 -14.18 -3.68 10.78
N ASN A 117 -13.86 -4.97 10.93
CA ASN A 117 -13.74 -5.88 9.79
C ASN A 117 -15.05 -5.99 9.01
N ASP A 118 -16.18 -6.21 9.71
CA ASP A 118 -17.49 -6.33 9.08
C ASP A 118 -17.91 -5.04 8.38
N PHE A 119 -17.59 -3.88 8.97
CA PHE A 119 -17.77 -2.59 8.31
C PHE A 119 -16.96 -2.49 7.01
N LEU A 120 -15.68 -2.88 7.01
CA LEU A 120 -14.83 -2.86 5.81
C LEU A 120 -15.34 -3.82 4.73
N LEU A 121 -15.83 -5.01 5.10
CA LEU A 121 -16.47 -5.93 4.16
C LEU A 121 -17.76 -5.31 3.57
N GLY A 122 -18.57 -4.64 4.39
CA GLY A 122 -19.74 -3.90 3.91
C GLY A 122 -19.38 -2.77 2.93
N LEU A 123 -18.23 -2.10 3.10
CA LEU A 123 -17.74 -1.13 2.12
C LEU A 123 -17.42 -1.76 0.76
N LEU A 124 -16.87 -2.98 0.76
CA LEU A 124 -16.59 -3.73 -0.46
C LEU A 124 -17.88 -4.14 -1.17
N ASP A 125 -18.85 -4.66 -0.43
CA ASP A 125 -20.16 -5.07 -0.96
C ASP A 125 -20.92 -3.87 -1.56
N MET A 126 -20.96 -2.73 -0.86
CA MET A 126 -21.61 -1.51 -1.36
C MET A 126 -20.96 -0.98 -2.65
N ALA A 127 -19.67 -1.26 -2.85
CA ALA A 127 -18.91 -0.81 -4.01
C ALA A 127 -18.83 -1.84 -5.15
N ASP A 128 -19.41 -3.03 -4.96
CA ASP A 128 -19.29 -4.18 -5.85
C ASP A 128 -17.83 -4.56 -6.16
N VAL A 129 -17.01 -4.64 -5.09
CA VAL A 129 -15.59 -5.01 -5.16
C VAL A 129 -15.36 -6.27 -4.34
N TYR A 130 -14.64 -7.25 -4.87
CA TYR A 130 -14.44 -8.54 -4.16
C TYR A 130 -13.27 -8.55 -3.18
N ALA A 131 -12.29 -7.65 -3.33
CA ALA A 131 -11.11 -7.59 -2.48
C ALA A 131 -10.46 -6.20 -2.53
N ALA A 132 -9.81 -5.81 -1.44
CA ALA A 132 -8.95 -4.63 -1.38
C ALA A 132 -7.73 -4.92 -0.51
N TRP A 133 -6.66 -4.15 -0.74
CA TRP A 133 -5.48 -4.21 0.13
C TRP A 133 -5.79 -3.62 1.51
N ILE A 134 -5.32 -4.30 2.54
CA ILE A 134 -5.33 -3.83 3.92
C ILE A 134 -3.89 -3.74 4.44
N GLY A 135 -3.72 -2.99 5.53
CA GLY A 135 -2.44 -2.85 6.20
C GLY A 135 -2.12 -4.10 7.03
N GLY A 136 -0.84 -4.46 7.06
CA GLY A 136 -0.33 -5.58 7.84
C GLY A 136 1.10 -5.90 7.40
N TYR A 137 1.95 -6.29 8.36
CA TYR A 137 3.29 -6.79 8.07
C TYR A 137 3.33 -8.28 8.39
N PHE A 138 3.94 -9.06 7.51
CA PHE A 138 4.25 -10.45 7.78
C PHE A 138 5.56 -10.52 8.56
N PHE A 139 5.49 -10.94 9.82
CA PHE A 139 6.66 -11.26 10.63
C PHE A 139 6.92 -12.76 10.52
N GLN A 140 8.01 -13.14 9.83
CA GLN A 140 8.48 -14.53 9.75
C GLN A 140 9.64 -14.76 10.72
#